data_AF-A0A0W8E7I8-F1
#
_entry.id   AF-A0A0W8E7I8-F1
#
_cell.length_a   1.000
_cell.length_b   1.000
_cell.length_c   1.000
_cell.angle_alpha   90.00
_cell.angle_beta   90.00
_cell.angle_gamma   90.00
#
_symmetry.space_group_name_H-M   'P 1'
#
loop_
_entity.id
_entity.type
_entity.pdbx_description
1 polymer ?
#
loop_
_entity_poly.entity_id
_entity_poly.type
_entity_poly.pdbx_seq_one_letter_code
_entity_poly.pdbx_strand_id
1 'polypeptide(L)' 'MLLVLIAVYIVIIILEVPALIKKGWRRELLIFSLVFALGVYLSLAQYYRWPLANPLHSMIQSASQWIDI' A
#
# COMPACT_ATOMS: atom_id res chain seq x y z
N MET A 1 -2.57 13.82 -9.26
CA MET A 1 -2.00 12.64 -8.57
C MET A 1 -2.90 12.17 -7.43
N LEU A 2 -3.16 12.99 -6.40
CA LEU A 2 -3.99 12.60 -5.24
C LEU A 2 -5.44 12.20 -5.62
N LEU A 3 -6.08 12.96 -6.51
CA LEU A 3 -7.42 12.66 -7.04
C LEU A 3 -7.51 11.28 -7.74
N VAL A 4 -6.46 10.91 -8.48
CA VAL A 4 -6.37 9.60 -9.15
C VAL A 4 -6.25 8.49 -8.11
N LEU A 5 -5.44 8.71 -7.06
CA LEU A 5 -5.29 7.79 -5.94
C LEU A 5 -6.64 7.51 -5.25
N ILE A 6 -7.40 8.58 -4.97
CA ILE A 6 -8.75 8.48 -4.37
C ILE A 6 -9.68 7.70 -5.29
N ALA A 7 -9.69 8.01 -6.59
CA ALA A 7 -10.54 7.31 -7.56
C ALA A 7 -10.22 5.81 -7.60
N VAL A 8 -8.94 5.44 -7.62
CA VAL A 8 -8.51 4.03 -7.57
C VAL A 8 -8.99 3.35 -6.29
N TYR A 9 -8.83 3.99 -5.13
CA TYR A 9 -9.30 3.43 -3.86
C TYR A 9 -10.81 3.22 -3.81
N ILE A 10 -11.59 4.17 -4.32
CA ILE A 10 -13.04 4.03 -4.42
C ILE A 10 -13.43 2.86 -5.32
N VAL A 11 -12.78 2.72 -6.49
CA VAL A 11 -13.04 1.61 -7.42
C VAL A 11 -12.75 0.26 -6.76
N ILE A 12 -11.62 0.14 -6.06
CA ILE A 12 -11.26 -1.08 -5.35
C ILE A 12 -12.32 -1.42 -4.28
N ILE A 13 -12.72 -0.45 -3.47
CA ILE A 13 -13.76 -0.64 -2.44
C ILE A 13 -15.08 -1.10 -3.06
N ILE A 14 -15.53 -0.45 -4.14
CA ILE A 14 -16.80 -0.77 -4.81
C ILE A 14 -16.77 -2.18 -5.42
N LEU A 15 -15.62 -2.69 -5.86
CA LEU A 15 -15.52 -4.03 -6.43
C LEU A 15 -15.38 -5.11 -5.34
N GLU A 16 -14.48 -4.91 -4.38
CA GLU A 16 -14.12 -5.92 -3.38
C GLU A 16 -15.15 -6.04 -2.25
N VAL A 17 -15.56 -4.92 -1.65
CA VAL A 17 -16.43 -4.92 -0.46
C VAL A 17 -17.77 -5.61 -0.69
N PRO A 18 -18.55 -5.33 -1.75
CA PRO A 18 -19.80 -6.05 -1.96
C PRO A 18 -19.60 -7.52 -2.32
N ALA A 19 -18.49 -7.89 -2.96
CA ALA A 19 -18.17 -9.29 -3.24
C ALA A 19 -17.90 -10.06 -1.93
N LEU A 20 -17.18 -9.44 -0.98
CA LEU A 20 -16.88 -10.00 0.34
C LEU A 20 -18.14 -10.09 1.23
N ILE A 21 -18.98 -9.05 1.23
CA ILE A 21 -20.25 -9.04 1.97
C ILE A 21 -21.19 -10.12 1.46
N LYS A 22 -21.34 -10.27 0.13
CA LYS A 22 -22.20 -11.30 -0.49
C LYS A 22 -21.78 -12.72 -0.11
N LYS A 23 -20.49 -12.96 0.13
CA LYS A 23 -19.98 -14.27 0.56
C LYS A 23 -20.11 -14.51 2.07
N GLY A 24 -20.50 -13.50 2.86
CA GLY A 24 -20.59 -13.61 4.33
C GLY A 24 -19.23 -13.71 5.03
N TRP A 25 -18.14 -13.42 4.31
CA TRP A 25 -16.76 -13.65 4.70
C TRP A 25 -16.20 -12.47 5.50
N ARG A 26 -16.65 -12.35 6.76
CA ARG A 26 -16.30 -11.23 7.65
C ARG A 26 -14.81 -11.19 8.00
N ARG A 27 -14.13 -12.35 8.04
CA ARG A 27 -12.70 -12.43 8.34
C ARG A 27 -11.87 -11.89 7.18
N GLU A 28 -12.26 -12.23 5.96
CA GLU A 28 -11.63 -11.80 4.72
C GLU A 28 -11.84 -10.29 4.52
N LEU A 29 -13.03 -9.77 4.88
CA LEU A 29 -13.29 -8.33 4.90
C LEU A 29 -12.32 -7.58 5.84
N LEU A 30 -12.04 -8.18 7.00
CA LEU A 30 -11.08 -7.64 7.97
C LEU A 30 -9.64 -7.62 7.42
N ILE A 31 -9.20 -8.73 6.81
CA ILE A 31 -7.87 -8.83 6.20
C ILE A 31 -7.75 -7.83 5.05
N PHE A 32 -8.76 -7.76 4.18
CA PHE A 32 -8.83 -6.78 3.10
C PHE A 32 -8.72 -5.36 3.65
N SER A 33 -9.50 -5.01 4.67
CA SER A 33 -9.46 -3.67 5.27
C SER A 33 -8.09 -3.34 5.87
N LEU A 34 -7.43 -4.29 6.52
CA LEU A 34 -6.09 -4.11 7.08
C LEU A 34 -5.05 -3.84 5.99
N VAL A 35 -5.02 -4.70 4.95
CA VAL A 35 -4.09 -4.58 3.83
C VAL A 35 -4.36 -3.29 3.03
N PHE A 36 -5.64 -2.97 2.83
CA PHE A 36 -6.06 -1.76 2.14
C PHE A 36 -5.66 -0.49 2.89
N ALA A 37 -5.90 -0.45 4.21
CA ALA A 37 -5.48 0.67 5.05
C ALA A 37 -3.95 0.84 5.05
N LEU A 38 -3.19 -0.26 5.06
CA LEU A 38 -1.74 -0.23 4.90
C LEU A 38 -1.32 0.36 3.54
N GLY A 39 -1.96 -0.08 2.45
CA GLY A 39 -1.70 0.46 1.11
C GLY A 39 -1.99 1.97 1.02
N VAL A 40 -3.11 2.41 1.59
CA VAL A 40 -3.47 3.84 1.66
C VAL A 40 -2.43 4.61 2.49
N TYR A 41 -2.07 4.10 3.66
CA TYR A 41 -1.05 4.72 4.53
C TYR A 41 0.29 4.86 3.81
N LEU A 42 0.80 3.79 3.19
CA LEU A 42 2.08 3.81 2.48
C LEU A 42 2.05 4.78 1.29
N SER A 43 0.94 4.82 0.55
CA SER A 43 0.79 5.74 -0.58
C SER A 43 0.79 7.21 -0.15
N LEU A 44 0.14 7.52 0.97
CA LEU A 44 0.10 8.87 1.55
C LEU A 44 1.48 9.24 2.09
N ALA A 45 2.12 8.32 2.81
CA ALA A 45 3.45 8.53 3.35
C ALA A 45 4.47 8.76 2.21
N GLN A 46 4.35 8.06 1.09
CA GLN A 46 5.15 8.32 -0.11
C GLN A 46 4.80 9.68 -0.75
N TYR A 47 3.52 10.02 -0.88
CA TYR A 47 3.07 11.28 -1.48
C TYR A 47 3.53 12.51 -0.69
N TYR A 48 3.41 12.46 0.63
CA TYR A 48 3.86 13.51 1.55
C TYR A 48 5.35 13.46 1.87
N ARG A 49 6.10 12.50 1.29
CA ARG A 49 7.53 12.26 1.54
C ARG A 49 7.85 12.13 3.03
N TRP A 50 7.00 11.41 3.77
CA TRP A 50 7.31 11.08 5.14
C TRP A 50 8.61 10.26 5.19
N PRO A 51 9.44 10.42 6.24
CA PRO A 51 10.64 9.63 6.41
C PRO A 51 10.24 8.20 6.80
N LEU A 52 9.74 7.45 5.82
CA LEU A 52 9.62 6.01 5.92
C LEU A 52 11.05 5.47 6.00
N ALA A 53 11.32 4.68 7.03
CA ALA A 53 12.50 3.83 7.05
C ALA A 53 12.46 3.00 5.77
N ASN A 54 13.35 3.29 4.84
CA ASN A 54 13.42 2.57 3.58
C ASN A 54 14.30 1.33 3.83
N PRO A 55 13.72 0.12 4.01
CA PRO A 55 14.51 -1.08 4.30
C PRO A 55 15.44 -1.46 3.14
N LEU A 56 15.17 -0.94 1.93
CA LEU A 56 16.02 -1.14 0.76
C LEU A 56 17.22 -0.18 0.77
N HIS A 57 17.17 0.93 1.52
CA HIS A 57 18.28 1.88 1.56
C HIS A 57 19.56 1.25 2.13
N SER A 58 19.42 0.43 3.17
CA SER A 58 20.55 -0.33 3.74
C SER A 58 21.09 -1.36 2.76
N MET A 59 20.22 -2.08 2.04
CA MET A 59 20.63 -3.07 1.04
C MET A 59 21.34 -2.43 -0.16
N ILE A 60 20.84 -1.29 -0.64
CA ILE A 60 21.45 -0.52 -1.74
C ILE A 60 22.80 0.04 -1.29
N GLN A 61 22.92 0.54 -0.06
CA GLN A 61 24.18 1.03 0.48
C GLN A 61 25.23 -0.07 0.61
N SER A 62 24.83 -1.29 1.00
CA SER A 62 25.75 -2.43 1.00
C SER A 62 26.15 -2.85 -0.41
N ALA A 63 25.22 -2.86 -1.36
CA ALA A 63 25.48 -3.26 -2.75
C ALA A 63 26.35 -2.25 -3.51
N SER A 64 26.17 -0.94 -3.27
CA SER A 64 26.99 0.09 -3.92
C SER A 64 28.47 -0.01 -3.53
N GLN A 65 28.78 -0.44 -2.30
CA GLN A 65 30.17 -0.68 -1.87
C GLN A 65 30.89 -1.78 -2.67
N TRP A 66 30.16 -2.66 -3.37
CA TRP A 66 30.74 -3.69 -4.22
C TRP A 66 30.84 -3.28 -5.71
N ILE A 67 30.18 -2.19 -6.12
CA ILE A 67 30.01 -1.78 -7.52
C ILE A 67 30.91 -0.60 -7.91
N ASP A 68 31.69 -0.04 -6.98
CA ASP A 68 32.70 1.00 -7.28
C ASP A 68 33.81 0.46 -8.22
N ILE A 69 33.60 0.61 -9.54
CA ILE A 69 34.58 0.64 -10.65
C ILE A 69 34.37 1.94 -11.41
#